data_AF-A0ABD5VTI3-F1
#
_entry.id   AF-A0ABD5VTI3-F1
#
_cell.length_a   1.000
_cell.length_b   1.000
_cell.length_c   1.000
_cell.angle_alpha   90.00
_cell.angle_beta   90.00
_cell.angle_gamma   90.00
#
_symmetry.space_group_name_H-M   'P 1'
#
loop_
_entity.id
_entity.type
_entity.pdbx_description
1 polymer ?
#
loop_
_entity_poly.entity_id
_entity_poly.type
_entity_poly.pdbx_seq_one_letter_code
_entity_poly.pdbx_strand_id
1 'polypeptide(L)'
;MDRRTFIATTAGVGLASLAGCTTAAGSVAPPQVPESKLQAGGWVKQDEQQGTIFERDYGPVTVTATSARVTYEDAALRESVSEQALGMVDGPLSMFFAARIDFSPDLDDLPLGAGREQLLDAVETQSKAQFEAQLKDVGLENVREDGTGSLAVDTGESASLTRYAADFTVDDMQFPVTEQETITIESQTLTVAGLLAVWHHGDAVLVAGGAHPAENFANQTTHDLTDAISVTVNVDLGLTPEAYEDELRTIVKAVR
;
A
#
# COMPACT_ATOMS: atom_id res chain seq x y z
N MET A 1 11.90 -48.92 -17.65
CA MET A 1 10.45 -49.05 -17.85
C MET A 1 9.83 -49.27 -16.49
N ASP A 2 9.41 -48.20 -15.83
CA ASP A 2 8.68 -48.28 -14.56
C ASP A 2 7.33 -47.60 -14.74
N ARG A 3 6.28 -48.41 -14.61
CA ARG A 3 4.88 -47.98 -14.67
C ARG A 3 4.46 -47.56 -13.28
N ARG A 4 4.25 -46.27 -13.04
CA ARG A 4 3.50 -45.78 -11.88
C ARG A 4 2.31 -44.97 -12.34
N THR A 5 1.19 -45.67 -12.34
CA THR A 5 -0.19 -45.21 -12.37
C THR A 5 -0.40 -44.08 -11.37
N PHE A 6 -0.70 -42.87 -11.83
CA PHE A 6 -1.30 -41.83 -10.99
C PHE A 6 -2.82 -41.87 -11.19
N ILE A 7 -3.50 -42.24 -10.12
CA ILE A 7 -4.95 -42.23 -9.99
C ILE A 7 -5.39 -40.78 -9.79
N ALA A 8 -6.27 -40.32 -10.67
CA ALA A 8 -7.09 -39.14 -10.46
C ALA A 8 -8.13 -39.44 -9.35
N THR A 9 -8.12 -38.64 -8.29
CA THR A 9 -9.20 -38.61 -7.29
C THR A 9 -9.57 -37.17 -7.02
N THR A 10 -10.60 -36.73 -7.74
CA THR A 10 -11.50 -35.61 -7.39
C THR A 10 -12.14 -35.90 -6.03
N ALA A 11 -11.86 -35.06 -5.04
CA ALA A 11 -12.67 -34.91 -3.84
C ALA A 11 -13.03 -33.42 -3.71
N GLY A 12 -14.26 -33.09 -4.10
CA GLY A 12 -14.83 -31.77 -3.91
C GLY A 12 -15.06 -31.52 -2.43
N VAL A 13 -14.49 -30.43 -1.92
CA VAL A 13 -14.90 -29.82 -0.65
C VAL A 13 -15.63 -28.55 -1.03
N GLY A 14 -16.96 -28.59 -0.90
CA GLY A 14 -17.79 -27.40 -0.99
C GLY A 14 -17.48 -26.47 0.17
N LEU A 15 -16.72 -25.42 -0.09
CA LEU A 15 -16.66 -24.27 0.79
C LEU A 15 -17.98 -23.53 0.62
N ALA A 16 -18.86 -23.70 1.60
CA ALA A 16 -19.98 -22.80 1.82
C ALA A 16 -19.38 -21.42 2.08
N SER A 17 -19.31 -20.60 1.03
CA SER A 17 -18.98 -19.18 1.12
C SER A 17 -20.02 -18.54 2.02
N LEU A 18 -19.60 -18.13 3.22
CA LEU A 18 -20.31 -17.13 4.01
C LEU A 18 -20.19 -15.80 3.27
N ALA A 19 -20.91 -15.67 2.15
CA ALA A 19 -21.22 -14.39 1.55
C ALA A 19 -22.22 -13.72 2.50
N GLY A 20 -21.68 -13.07 3.54
CA GLY A 20 -22.40 -12.03 4.25
C GLY A 20 -22.62 -10.89 3.28
N CYS A 21 -23.67 -11.00 2.45
CA CYS A 21 -24.23 -9.85 1.74
C CYS A 21 -24.86 -8.96 2.80
N THR A 22 -24.04 -8.16 3.48
CA THR A 22 -24.52 -6.91 4.04
C THR A 22 -25.03 -6.10 2.85
N THR A 23 -26.30 -5.77 2.89
CA THR A 23 -27.00 -5.00 1.85
C THR A 23 -26.35 -3.64 1.73
N ALA A 24 -25.35 -3.51 0.86
CA ALA A 24 -24.72 -2.23 0.54
C ALA A 24 -25.70 -1.36 -0.24
N ALA A 25 -25.95 -0.16 0.29
CA ALA A 25 -26.56 0.92 -0.45
C ALA A 25 -25.66 1.27 -1.64
N GLY A 26 -26.12 1.01 -2.87
CA GLY A 26 -25.50 1.45 -4.13
C GLY A 26 -24.11 0.89 -4.41
N SER A 27 -23.93 0.12 -5.50
CA SER A 27 -22.59 -0.19 -5.99
C SER A 27 -21.90 1.09 -6.44
N VAL A 28 -20.74 1.41 -5.88
CA VAL A 28 -19.90 2.56 -6.28
C VAL A 28 -18.95 2.11 -7.38
N ALA A 29 -18.77 2.94 -8.41
CA ALA A 29 -17.82 2.63 -9.46
C ALA A 29 -16.38 2.70 -8.89
N PRO A 30 -15.49 1.76 -9.23
CA PRO A 30 -14.09 1.87 -8.83
C PRO A 30 -13.42 3.09 -9.49
N PRO A 31 -12.36 3.65 -8.87
CA PRO A 31 -11.59 4.72 -9.48
C PRO A 31 -10.87 4.23 -10.74
N GLN A 32 -10.67 5.11 -11.70
CA GLN A 32 -9.83 4.85 -12.87
C GLN A 32 -8.36 5.06 -12.49
N VAL A 33 -7.58 4.00 -12.55
CA VAL A 33 -6.13 4.03 -12.28
C VAL A 33 -5.33 3.99 -13.59
N PRO A 34 -4.08 4.48 -13.62
CA PRO A 34 -3.26 4.46 -14.83
C PRO A 34 -2.73 3.05 -15.12
N GLU A 35 -3.59 2.14 -15.60
CA GLU A 35 -3.27 0.72 -15.80
C GLU A 35 -2.00 0.48 -16.62
N SER A 36 -1.78 1.25 -17.69
CA SER A 36 -0.58 1.10 -18.53
C SER A 36 0.71 1.44 -17.77
N LYS A 37 0.67 2.38 -16.82
CA LYS A 37 1.83 2.72 -15.98
C LYS A 37 2.06 1.64 -14.93
N LEU A 38 0.99 1.21 -14.26
CA LEU A 38 1.03 0.12 -13.28
C LEU A 38 1.61 -1.15 -13.90
N GLN A 39 1.14 -1.55 -15.08
CA GLN A 39 1.66 -2.72 -15.79
C GLN A 39 3.13 -2.57 -16.19
N ALA A 40 3.54 -1.37 -16.66
CA ALA A 40 4.93 -1.11 -17.04
C ALA A 40 5.89 -1.12 -15.84
N GLY A 41 5.41 -0.70 -14.66
CA GLY A 41 6.16 -0.72 -13.40
C GLY A 41 6.13 -2.05 -12.66
N GLY A 42 5.39 -3.06 -13.15
CA GLY A 42 5.31 -4.37 -12.47
C GLY A 42 4.30 -4.44 -11.32
N TRP A 43 3.41 -3.46 -11.22
CA TRP A 43 2.36 -3.42 -10.20
C TRP A 43 1.27 -4.44 -10.48
N VAL A 44 0.87 -5.18 -9.44
CA VAL A 44 -0.17 -6.19 -9.50
C VAL A 44 -1.29 -5.84 -8.54
N LYS A 45 -2.53 -5.90 -9.02
CA LYS A 45 -3.72 -5.67 -8.19
C LYS A 45 -3.85 -6.79 -7.16
N GLN A 46 -3.91 -6.43 -5.88
CA GLN A 46 -4.06 -7.35 -4.77
C GLN A 46 -5.52 -7.49 -4.35
N ASP A 47 -6.25 -6.38 -4.35
CA ASP A 47 -7.58 -6.34 -3.73
C ASP A 47 -8.50 -5.30 -4.38
N GLU A 48 -9.80 -5.52 -4.24
CA GLU A 48 -10.86 -4.57 -4.53
C GLU A 48 -11.94 -4.66 -3.45
N GLN A 49 -12.23 -3.54 -2.79
CA GLN A 49 -13.19 -3.46 -1.70
C GLN A 49 -14.23 -2.40 -1.99
N GLN A 50 -15.45 -2.64 -1.53
CA GLN A 50 -16.50 -1.64 -1.52
C GLN A 50 -17.20 -1.63 -0.16
N GLY A 51 -17.63 -0.46 0.30
CA GLY A 51 -18.36 -0.36 1.55
C GLY A 51 -18.68 1.07 1.97
N THR A 52 -19.57 1.19 2.93
CA THR A 52 -19.90 2.48 3.55
C THR A 52 -18.75 2.93 4.45
N ILE A 53 -18.24 4.14 4.22
CA ILE A 53 -17.23 4.78 5.07
C ILE A 53 -17.91 5.35 6.32
N PHE A 54 -18.96 6.15 6.13
CA PHE A 54 -19.71 6.76 7.21
C PHE A 54 -21.13 7.16 6.78
N GLU A 55 -21.98 7.42 7.77
CA GLU A 55 -23.27 8.08 7.61
C GLU A 55 -23.33 9.27 8.58
N ARG A 56 -23.81 10.43 8.11
CA ARG A 56 -23.96 11.63 8.94
C ARG A 56 -25.24 12.38 8.64
N ASP A 57 -25.85 12.92 9.69
CA ASP A 57 -27.03 13.75 9.59
C ASP A 57 -26.66 15.24 9.45
N TYR A 58 -27.23 15.87 8.44
CA TYR A 58 -27.18 17.31 8.17
C TYR A 58 -28.61 17.87 8.21
N GLY A 59 -29.07 18.18 9.42
CA GLY A 59 -30.44 18.63 9.64
C GLY A 59 -31.45 17.51 9.31
N PRO A 60 -32.34 17.69 8.32
CA PRO A 60 -33.32 16.67 7.92
C PRO A 60 -32.77 15.66 6.89
N VAL A 61 -31.52 15.81 6.42
CA VAL A 61 -30.92 14.97 5.38
C VAL A 61 -29.82 14.11 5.99
N THR A 62 -29.86 12.79 5.77
CA THR A 62 -28.75 11.88 6.08
C THR A 62 -27.89 11.70 4.84
N VAL A 63 -26.59 11.90 4.97
CA VAL A 63 -25.59 11.69 3.91
C VAL A 63 -24.82 10.41 4.22
N THR A 64 -24.88 9.46 3.30
CA THR A 64 -24.11 8.22 3.31
C THR A 64 -22.92 8.36 2.35
N ALA A 65 -21.70 8.08 2.81
CA ALA A 65 -20.50 8.02 2.00
C ALA A 65 -20.13 6.56 1.74
N THR A 66 -20.12 6.13 0.48
CA THR A 66 -19.77 4.76 0.07
C THR A 66 -18.51 4.81 -0.79
N SER A 67 -17.57 3.90 -0.55
CA SER A 67 -16.33 3.81 -1.30
C SER A 67 -16.22 2.55 -2.15
N ALA A 68 -15.50 2.68 -3.24
CA ALA A 68 -14.88 1.58 -3.96
C ALA A 68 -13.37 1.82 -4.02
N ARG A 69 -12.59 0.85 -3.57
CA ARG A 69 -11.13 0.94 -3.43
C ARG A 69 -10.46 -0.20 -4.17
N VAL A 70 -9.33 0.10 -4.82
CA VAL A 70 -8.41 -0.87 -5.42
C VAL A 70 -7.03 -0.71 -4.79
N THR A 71 -6.36 -1.82 -4.53
CA THR A 71 -5.00 -1.86 -3.95
C THR A 71 -4.07 -2.65 -4.87
N TYR A 72 -2.85 -2.14 -5.04
CA TYR A 72 -1.78 -2.70 -5.86
C TYR A 72 -0.50 -2.82 -5.04
N GLU A 73 0.33 -3.79 -5.40
CA GLU A 73 1.66 -4.02 -4.86
C GLU A 73 2.67 -4.07 -6.01
N ASP A 74 3.86 -3.51 -5.80
CA ASP A 74 4.98 -3.66 -6.72
C ASP A 74 5.59 -5.06 -6.59
N ALA A 75 5.05 -5.99 -7.37
CA ALA A 75 5.49 -7.38 -7.36
C ALA A 75 6.90 -7.56 -7.92
N ALA A 76 7.31 -6.70 -8.87
CA ALA A 76 8.64 -6.75 -9.47
C ALA A 76 9.72 -6.32 -8.46
N LEU A 77 9.47 -5.25 -7.70
CA LEU A 77 10.35 -4.84 -6.60
C LEU A 77 10.44 -5.92 -5.52
N ARG A 78 9.30 -6.47 -5.09
CA ARG A 78 9.29 -7.55 -4.09
C ARG A 78 10.10 -8.76 -4.55
N GLU A 79 9.93 -9.20 -5.80
CA GLU A 79 10.68 -10.32 -6.36
C GLU A 79 12.18 -10.03 -6.42
N SER A 80 12.56 -8.86 -6.97
CA SER A 80 13.98 -8.45 -7.05
C SER A 80 14.65 -8.42 -5.68
N VAL A 81 13.99 -7.85 -4.67
CA VAL A 81 14.56 -7.73 -3.32
C VAL A 81 14.58 -9.09 -2.62
N SER A 82 13.53 -9.89 -2.77
CA SER A 82 13.50 -11.25 -2.24
C SER A 82 14.66 -12.08 -2.81
N GLU A 83 14.91 -12.01 -4.11
CA GLU A 83 16.06 -12.70 -4.74
C GLU A 83 17.40 -12.21 -4.20
N GLN A 84 17.60 -10.88 -4.10
CA GLN A 84 18.85 -10.29 -3.61
C GLN A 84 19.09 -10.58 -2.11
N ALA A 85 18.02 -10.63 -1.33
CA ALA A 85 18.04 -10.94 0.10
C ALA A 85 17.94 -12.45 0.39
N LEU A 86 18.03 -13.33 -0.62
CA LEU A 86 17.89 -14.79 -0.47
C LEU A 86 16.60 -15.22 0.26
N GLY A 87 15.51 -14.47 0.06
CA GLY A 87 14.20 -14.69 0.67
C GLY A 87 14.10 -14.20 2.12
N MET A 88 15.13 -13.55 2.68
CA MET A 88 15.10 -13.03 4.05
C MET A 88 14.28 -11.75 4.19
N VAL A 89 14.08 -11.03 3.10
CA VAL A 89 13.13 -9.91 3.02
C VAL A 89 11.99 -10.34 2.10
N ASP A 90 10.85 -10.66 2.70
CA ASP A 90 9.63 -11.04 1.97
C ASP A 90 8.44 -10.30 2.58
N GLY A 91 7.99 -9.25 1.90
CA GLY A 91 6.91 -8.37 2.34
C GLY A 91 6.58 -7.31 1.27
N PRO A 92 5.43 -6.63 1.39
CA PRO A 92 5.04 -5.58 0.45
C PRO A 92 5.96 -4.37 0.63
N LEU A 93 6.98 -4.25 -0.23
CA LEU A 93 7.96 -3.16 -0.17
C LEU A 93 7.41 -1.85 -0.72
N SER A 94 6.55 -1.93 -1.72
CA SER A 94 5.83 -0.77 -2.22
C SER A 94 4.38 -1.11 -2.54
N MET A 95 3.50 -0.20 -2.16
CA MET A 95 2.05 -0.37 -2.25
C MET A 95 1.41 0.92 -2.73
N PHE A 96 0.38 0.76 -3.56
CA PHE A 96 -0.43 1.85 -4.12
C PHE A 96 -1.90 1.51 -3.92
N PHE A 97 -2.73 2.51 -3.66
CA PHE A 97 -4.16 2.36 -3.69
C PHE A 97 -4.85 3.60 -4.24
N ALA A 98 -6.05 3.38 -4.73
CA ALA A 98 -6.99 4.44 -5.08
C ALA A 98 -8.38 4.06 -4.59
N ALA A 99 -9.14 5.03 -4.13
CA ALA A 99 -10.54 4.91 -3.77
C ALA A 99 -11.36 6.04 -4.39
N ARG A 100 -12.56 5.70 -4.84
CA ARG A 100 -13.62 6.62 -5.21
C ARG A 100 -14.69 6.60 -4.14
N ILE A 101 -15.13 7.76 -3.68
CA ILE A 101 -16.13 7.92 -2.65
C ILE A 101 -17.30 8.70 -3.23
N ASP A 102 -18.45 8.04 -3.34
CA ASP A 102 -19.71 8.64 -3.76
C ASP A 102 -20.57 8.96 -2.54
N PHE A 103 -21.38 10.01 -2.65
CA PHE A 103 -22.27 10.47 -1.59
C PHE A 103 -23.73 10.30 -2.00
N SER A 104 -24.57 9.90 -1.06
CA SER A 104 -26.02 9.81 -1.26
C SER A 104 -26.76 10.55 -0.13
N PRO A 105 -27.52 11.61 -0.41
CA PRO A 105 -27.64 12.29 -1.71
C PRO A 105 -26.31 12.93 -2.16
N ASP A 106 -26.25 13.32 -3.43
CA ASP A 106 -25.05 13.93 -4.02
C ASP A 106 -24.67 15.22 -3.29
N LEU A 107 -23.38 15.53 -3.22
CA LEU A 107 -22.86 16.68 -2.46
C LEU A 107 -23.42 18.01 -2.99
N ASP A 108 -23.61 18.08 -4.31
CA ASP A 108 -24.10 19.27 -4.99
C ASP A 108 -25.61 19.48 -4.81
N ASP A 109 -26.34 18.45 -4.36
CA ASP A 109 -27.77 18.52 -4.06
C ASP A 109 -28.06 18.99 -2.62
N LEU A 110 -27.02 19.21 -1.81
CA LEU A 110 -27.19 19.65 -0.43
C LEU A 110 -27.64 21.12 -0.35
N PRO A 111 -28.62 21.46 0.52
CA PRO A 111 -29.15 22.81 0.61
C PRO A 111 -28.05 23.85 0.93
N LEU A 112 -28.00 24.92 0.13
CA LEU A 112 -27.09 26.06 0.33
C LEU A 112 -25.59 25.72 0.24
N GLY A 113 -25.20 24.59 -0.36
CA GLY A 113 -23.80 24.14 -0.41
C GLY A 113 -23.19 23.86 0.97
N ALA A 114 -24.04 23.79 2.01
CA ALA A 114 -23.62 23.54 3.36
C ALA A 114 -23.14 22.08 3.48
N GLY A 115 -22.00 21.87 4.15
CA GLY A 115 -21.50 20.53 4.45
C GLY A 115 -20.41 20.03 3.51
N ARG A 116 -20.18 20.65 2.33
CA ARG A 116 -19.18 20.14 1.37
C ARG A 116 -17.76 20.18 1.90
N GLU A 117 -17.32 21.33 2.43
CA GLU A 117 -16.00 21.43 3.08
C GLU A 117 -15.93 20.52 4.32
N GLN A 118 -16.99 20.47 5.12
CA GLN A 118 -17.02 19.61 6.31
C GLN A 118 -17.00 18.11 5.97
N LEU A 119 -17.56 17.71 4.82
CA LEU A 119 -17.54 16.34 4.32
C LEU A 119 -16.18 15.99 3.72
N LEU A 120 -15.56 16.92 2.98
CA LEU A 120 -14.18 16.77 2.53
C LEU A 120 -13.23 16.60 3.72
N ASP A 121 -13.32 17.47 4.72
CA ASP A 121 -12.55 17.37 5.96
C ASP A 121 -12.80 16.03 6.68
N ALA A 122 -14.05 15.55 6.69
CA ALA A 122 -14.39 14.26 7.28
C ALA A 122 -13.79 13.09 6.50
N VAL A 123 -13.81 13.13 5.16
CA VAL A 123 -13.14 12.15 4.30
C VAL A 123 -11.64 12.19 4.49
N GLU A 124 -11.02 13.37 4.53
CA GLU A 124 -9.58 13.52 4.78
C GLU A 124 -9.20 12.91 6.12
N THR A 125 -9.91 13.28 7.19
CA THR A 125 -9.66 12.75 8.54
C THR A 125 -9.78 11.23 8.58
N GLN A 126 -10.84 10.68 7.97
CA GLN A 126 -11.06 9.25 7.94
C GLN A 126 -10.03 8.51 7.08
N SER A 127 -9.64 9.09 5.94
CA SER A 127 -8.64 8.53 5.03
C SER A 127 -7.26 8.49 5.68
N LYS A 128 -6.88 9.54 6.42
CA LYS A 128 -5.65 9.57 7.23
C LYS A 128 -5.64 8.45 8.26
N ALA A 129 -6.71 8.33 9.05
CA ALA A 129 -6.82 7.31 10.08
C ALA A 129 -6.77 5.88 9.50
N GLN A 130 -7.45 5.64 8.38
CA GLN A 130 -7.41 4.35 7.69
C GLN A 130 -6.05 4.04 7.09
N PHE A 131 -5.38 5.03 6.50
CA PHE A 131 -4.05 4.85 5.92
C PHE A 131 -3.01 4.55 7.01
N GLU A 132 -3.03 5.28 8.13
CA GLU A 132 -2.16 4.99 9.28
C GLU A 132 -2.39 3.59 9.86
N ALA A 133 -3.66 3.16 9.96
CA ALA A 133 -3.99 1.81 10.38
C ALA A 133 -3.45 0.76 9.40
N GLN A 134 -3.62 0.99 8.09
CA GLN A 134 -3.12 0.10 7.07
C GLN A 134 -1.60 -0.05 7.09
N LEU A 135 -0.87 1.06 7.27
CA LEU A 135 0.60 1.01 7.40
C LEU A 135 1.02 0.13 8.58
N LYS A 136 0.32 0.22 9.71
CA LYS A 136 0.57 -0.63 10.89
C LYS A 136 0.20 -2.10 10.64
N ASP A 137 -0.92 -2.35 9.96
CA ASP A 137 -1.39 -3.71 9.66
C ASP A 137 -0.42 -4.47 8.74
N VAL A 138 0.32 -3.78 7.87
CA VAL A 138 1.37 -4.39 7.04
C VAL A 138 2.74 -4.48 7.73
N GLY A 139 2.80 -4.19 9.04
CA GLY A 139 3.99 -4.36 9.87
C GLY A 139 4.88 -3.12 10.01
N LEU A 140 4.42 -1.94 9.57
CA LEU A 140 5.19 -0.70 9.77
C LEU A 140 4.98 -0.14 11.18
N GLU A 141 6.08 0.26 11.79
CA GLU A 141 6.13 0.83 13.14
C GLU A 141 6.32 2.34 13.08
N ASN A 142 6.15 3.01 14.22
CA ASN A 142 6.41 4.46 14.39
C ASN A 142 5.78 5.37 13.33
N VAL A 143 4.64 4.97 12.75
CA VAL A 143 3.92 5.72 11.73
C VAL A 143 3.58 7.12 12.23
N ARG A 144 4.02 8.13 11.48
CA ARG A 144 3.84 9.55 11.80
C ARG A 144 3.63 10.40 10.55
N GLU A 145 2.86 11.46 10.68
CA GLU A 145 2.78 12.51 9.65
C GLU A 145 4.13 13.24 9.57
N ASP A 146 4.72 13.34 8.38
CA ASP A 146 5.96 14.10 8.14
C ASP A 146 5.70 15.51 7.59
N GLY A 147 4.50 15.73 7.06
CA GLY A 147 4.09 17.04 6.57
C GLY A 147 2.84 17.00 5.72
N THR A 148 2.35 18.19 5.42
CA THR A 148 1.17 18.41 4.59
C THR A 148 1.51 19.34 3.42
N GLY A 149 0.62 19.40 2.42
CA GLY A 149 0.80 20.25 1.26
C GLY A 149 -0.33 20.08 0.25
N SER A 150 -0.03 20.44 -0.99
CA SER A 150 -0.93 20.21 -2.12
C SER A 150 -0.21 19.50 -3.26
N LEU A 151 -0.96 18.73 -4.03
CA LEU A 151 -0.49 18.01 -5.20
C LEU A 151 -1.40 18.32 -6.39
N ALA A 152 -0.87 18.95 -7.44
CA ALA A 152 -1.60 19.09 -8.69
C ALA A 152 -1.77 17.73 -9.36
N VAL A 153 -3.01 17.32 -9.64
CA VAL A 153 -3.32 16.07 -10.33
C VAL A 153 -3.47 16.30 -11.84
N ASP A 154 -3.35 15.24 -12.65
CA ASP A 154 -3.31 15.34 -14.11
C ASP A 154 -4.64 15.80 -14.72
N THR A 155 -5.74 15.70 -13.96
CA THR A 155 -7.07 16.21 -14.32
C THR A 155 -7.23 17.72 -14.06
N GLY A 156 -6.25 18.36 -13.42
CA GLY A 156 -6.16 19.82 -13.25
C GLY A 156 -6.57 20.32 -11.86
N GLU A 157 -7.14 19.47 -11.01
CA GLU A 157 -7.46 19.79 -9.63
C GLU A 157 -6.20 19.80 -8.73
N SER A 158 -6.37 20.33 -7.52
CA SER A 158 -5.35 20.32 -6.47
C SER A 158 -5.80 19.42 -5.34
N ALA A 159 -5.04 18.35 -5.08
CA ALA A 159 -5.28 17.44 -3.97
C ALA A 159 -4.63 17.94 -2.68
N SER A 160 -5.33 17.77 -1.55
CA SER A 160 -4.76 17.86 -0.21
C SER A 160 -3.79 16.69 -0.06
N LEU A 161 -2.52 16.99 0.21
CA LEU A 161 -1.45 16.01 0.34
C LEU A 161 -1.03 15.90 1.80
N THR A 162 -0.97 14.69 2.31
CA THR A 162 -0.36 14.36 3.60
C THR A 162 0.73 13.32 3.37
N ARG A 163 1.91 13.55 3.91
CA ARG A 163 3.04 12.63 3.84
C ARG A 163 3.29 11.99 5.19
N TYR A 164 3.79 10.77 5.14
CA TYR A 164 4.01 9.90 6.27
C TYR A 164 5.42 9.35 6.24
N ALA A 165 5.97 9.13 7.41
CA ALA A 165 7.15 8.31 7.60
C ALA A 165 6.82 7.19 8.60
N ALA A 166 7.39 6.03 8.36
CA ALA A 166 7.26 4.86 9.20
C ALA A 166 8.55 4.04 9.15
N ASP A 167 8.63 3.06 10.04
CA ASP A 167 9.81 2.22 10.23
C ASP A 167 9.46 0.79 9.84
N PHE A 168 10.28 0.18 8.97
CA PHE A 168 10.22 -1.24 8.63
C PHE A 168 11.44 -1.95 9.20
N THR A 169 11.21 -2.92 10.09
CA THR A 169 12.30 -3.69 10.69
C THR A 169 12.66 -4.88 9.82
N VAL A 170 13.90 -4.91 9.35
CA VAL A 170 14.51 -6.09 8.72
C VAL A 170 15.08 -6.95 9.84
N ASP A 171 14.60 -8.19 9.96
CA ASP A 171 15.05 -9.15 10.97
C ASP A 171 16.52 -9.56 10.77
N ASP A 172 17.10 -10.16 11.81
CA ASP A 172 18.47 -10.70 11.78
C ASP A 172 18.64 -11.69 10.62
N MET A 173 19.67 -11.47 9.80
CA MET A 173 20.02 -12.36 8.70
C MET A 173 21.17 -13.28 9.09
N GLN A 174 20.97 -14.59 8.94
CA GLN A 174 21.94 -15.60 9.35
C GLN A 174 22.54 -16.32 8.15
N PHE A 175 23.87 -16.27 8.04
CA PHE A 175 24.63 -16.86 6.97
C PHE A 175 25.54 -17.96 7.52
N PRO A 176 25.22 -19.25 7.31
CA PRO A 176 26.11 -20.33 7.72
C PRO A 176 27.40 -20.28 6.87
N VAL A 177 28.54 -20.21 7.54
CA VAL A 177 29.87 -20.18 6.88
C VAL A 177 30.58 -21.51 7.02
N THR A 178 30.37 -22.19 8.15
CA THR A 178 30.80 -23.58 8.38
C THR A 178 29.69 -24.37 9.08
N GLU A 179 29.90 -25.67 9.33
CA GLU A 179 28.94 -26.49 10.08
C GLU A 179 28.72 -26.00 11.53
N GLN A 180 29.63 -25.17 12.06
CA GLN A 180 29.65 -24.75 13.47
C GLN A 180 29.60 -23.23 13.64
N GLU A 181 29.61 -22.47 12.54
CA GLU A 181 29.79 -21.01 12.57
C GLU A 181 28.86 -20.33 11.58
N THR A 182 28.13 -19.34 12.10
CA THR A 182 27.13 -18.55 11.39
C THR A 182 27.46 -17.09 11.61
N ILE A 183 27.48 -16.32 10.53
CA ILE A 183 27.56 -14.87 10.59
C ILE A 183 26.15 -14.32 10.69
N THR A 184 25.91 -13.47 11.67
CA THR A 184 24.67 -12.73 11.81
C THR A 184 24.87 -11.30 11.35
N ILE A 185 23.98 -10.82 10.48
CA ILE A 185 23.78 -9.39 10.25
C ILE A 185 22.65 -8.98 11.18
N GLU A 186 22.94 -8.05 12.08
CA GLU A 186 21.96 -7.54 13.04
C GLU A 186 20.79 -6.86 12.32
N SER A 187 19.62 -6.96 12.93
CA SER A 187 18.41 -6.29 12.46
C SER A 187 18.64 -4.79 12.28
N GLN A 188 17.99 -4.24 11.26
CA GLN A 188 18.05 -2.81 10.95
C GLN A 188 16.68 -2.29 10.59
N THR A 189 16.44 -1.04 10.96
CA THR A 189 15.24 -0.32 10.59
C THR A 189 15.48 0.43 9.29
N LEU A 190 14.54 0.29 8.36
CA LEU A 190 14.44 1.06 7.13
C LEU A 190 13.29 2.06 7.23
N THR A 191 13.56 3.29 6.84
CA THR A 191 12.55 4.31 6.69
C THR A 191 11.68 3.99 5.48
N VAL A 192 10.38 3.99 5.69
CA VAL A 192 9.34 3.91 4.66
C VAL A 192 8.64 5.25 4.58
N ALA A 193 8.55 5.80 3.37
CA ALA A 193 7.81 7.01 3.09
C ALA A 193 6.42 6.64 2.57
N GLY A 194 5.41 7.39 2.99
CA GLY A 194 4.04 7.25 2.54
C GLY A 194 3.47 8.58 2.10
N LEU A 195 2.49 8.54 1.20
CA LEU A 195 1.73 9.73 0.82
C LEU A 195 0.25 9.38 0.69
N LEU A 196 -0.58 10.35 1.02
CA LEU A 196 -2.03 10.31 0.90
C LEU A 196 -2.50 11.62 0.24
N ALA A 197 -3.19 11.49 -0.89
CA ALA A 197 -3.77 12.60 -1.63
C ALA A 197 -5.31 12.47 -1.64
N VAL A 198 -6.01 13.55 -1.33
CA VAL A 198 -7.47 13.62 -1.34
C VAL A 198 -7.93 14.81 -2.17
N TRP A 199 -8.86 14.61 -3.09
CA TRP A 199 -9.42 15.69 -3.90
C TRP A 199 -10.84 15.38 -4.36
N HIS A 200 -11.56 16.43 -4.70
CA HIS A 200 -12.85 16.31 -5.35
C HIS A 200 -12.68 16.17 -6.87
N HIS A 201 -13.39 15.22 -7.49
CA HIS A 201 -13.40 15.02 -8.94
C HIS A 201 -14.82 14.64 -9.40
N GLY A 202 -15.40 15.46 -10.29
CA GLY A 202 -16.76 15.21 -10.78
C GLY A 202 -17.81 15.29 -9.66
N ASP A 203 -18.48 14.17 -9.40
CA ASP A 203 -19.50 13.95 -8.36
C ASP A 203 -18.95 13.21 -7.12
N ALA A 204 -17.65 12.93 -7.11
CA ALA A 204 -17.02 12.07 -6.12
C ALA A 204 -15.84 12.74 -5.43
N VAL A 205 -15.40 12.12 -4.34
CA VAL A 205 -14.10 12.39 -3.72
C VAL A 205 -13.18 11.22 -4.03
N LEU A 206 -12.01 11.54 -4.57
CA LEU A 206 -10.95 10.58 -4.85
C LEU A 206 -9.91 10.64 -3.74
N VAL A 207 -9.46 9.45 -3.35
CA VAL A 207 -8.38 9.25 -2.39
C VAL A 207 -7.36 8.35 -3.05
N ALA A 208 -6.11 8.77 -3.15
CA ALA A 208 -5.05 7.94 -3.68
C ALA A 208 -3.79 8.08 -2.83
N GLY A 209 -3.07 6.99 -2.65
CA GLY A 209 -1.91 6.98 -1.78
C GLY A 209 -1.11 5.71 -1.90
N GLY A 210 -0.07 5.62 -1.10
CA GLY A 210 0.83 4.48 -1.11
C GLY A 210 2.04 4.68 -0.22
N ALA A 211 2.88 3.66 -0.17
CA ALA A 211 4.13 3.68 0.57
C ALA A 211 5.25 3.02 -0.24
N HIS A 212 6.48 3.46 0.02
CA HIS A 212 7.69 2.94 -0.62
C HIS A 212 8.91 3.08 0.31
N PRO A 213 10.01 2.35 0.04
CA PRO A 213 11.25 2.54 0.79
C PRO A 213 11.77 3.96 0.57
N ALA A 214 12.10 4.65 1.66
CA ALA A 214 12.64 6.01 1.66
C ALA A 214 14.17 6.05 1.70
N GLU A 215 14.81 4.90 1.94
CA GLU A 215 16.25 4.74 1.94
C GLU A 215 16.66 3.41 1.33
N ASN A 216 17.95 3.28 1.01
CA ASN A 216 18.51 2.00 0.58
C ASN A 216 18.98 1.17 1.78
N PHE A 217 18.76 -0.14 1.71
CA PHE A 217 19.37 -1.07 2.64
C PHE A 217 20.77 -1.41 2.14
N ALA A 218 21.77 -0.86 2.81
CA ALA A 218 23.16 -1.19 2.57
C ALA A 218 23.87 -1.44 3.90
N ASN A 219 24.37 -2.67 4.10
CA ASN A 219 25.08 -3.07 5.31
C ASN A 219 26.32 -3.92 4.99
N GLN A 220 27.33 -3.81 5.84
CA GLN A 220 28.57 -4.56 5.76
C GLN A 220 28.93 -5.05 7.15
N THR A 221 29.05 -6.37 7.30
CA THR A 221 29.61 -6.99 8.52
C THR A 221 30.88 -7.75 8.19
N THR A 222 31.84 -7.74 9.10
CA THR A 222 33.08 -8.52 8.98
C THR A 222 33.25 -9.35 10.23
N HIS A 223 33.43 -10.66 10.04
CA HIS A 223 33.65 -11.60 11.12
C HIS A 223 35.00 -12.28 10.93
N ASP A 224 35.85 -12.19 11.95
CA ASP A 224 37.09 -12.97 12.01
C ASP A 224 36.75 -14.40 12.44
N LEU A 225 37.03 -15.38 11.58
CA LEU A 225 36.84 -16.81 11.91
C LEU A 225 38.07 -17.36 12.63
N THR A 226 39.25 -16.84 12.28
CA THR A 226 40.55 -17.13 12.92
C THR A 226 41.44 -15.90 12.86
N ASP A 227 42.58 -15.90 13.57
CA ASP A 227 43.58 -14.83 13.50
C ASP A 227 44.12 -14.54 12.08
N ALA A 228 43.92 -15.47 11.14
CA ALA A 228 44.40 -15.37 9.75
C ALA A 228 43.28 -15.31 8.70
N ILE A 229 42.01 -15.52 9.08
CA ILE A 229 40.88 -15.64 8.15
C ILE A 229 39.71 -14.81 8.67
N SER A 230 39.26 -13.86 7.85
CA SER A 230 38.04 -13.10 8.06
C SER A 230 37.11 -13.24 6.87
N VAL A 231 35.81 -13.09 7.13
CA VAL A 231 34.76 -13.08 6.12
C VAL A 231 34.00 -11.77 6.24
N THR A 232 33.86 -11.08 5.11
CA THR A 232 33.05 -9.87 5.00
C THR A 232 31.80 -10.20 4.20
N VAL A 233 30.63 -9.92 4.76
CA VAL A 233 29.34 -10.01 4.08
C VAL A 233 28.86 -8.59 3.82
N ASN A 234 28.62 -8.29 2.54
CA ASN A 234 28.04 -7.02 2.10
C ASN A 234 26.65 -7.30 1.56
N VAL A 235 25.66 -6.58 2.04
CA VAL A 235 24.28 -6.63 1.56
C VAL A 235 23.93 -5.24 1.07
N ASP A 236 23.54 -5.14 -0.20
CA ASP A 236 23.01 -3.93 -0.82
C ASP A 236 21.80 -4.37 -1.64
N LEU A 237 20.61 -3.89 -1.26
CA LEU A 237 19.35 -4.23 -1.93
C LEU A 237 19.07 -3.35 -3.16
N GLY A 238 19.98 -2.41 -3.48
CA GLY A 238 19.88 -1.57 -4.67
C GLY A 238 18.60 -0.74 -4.75
N LEU A 239 17.98 -0.44 -3.60
CA LEU A 239 16.74 0.32 -3.55
C LEU A 239 17.01 1.75 -4.04
N THR A 240 16.05 2.29 -4.79
CA THR A 240 16.14 3.62 -5.40
C THR A 240 15.02 4.53 -4.91
N PRO A 241 15.11 5.06 -3.67
CA PRO A 241 14.02 5.81 -3.02
C PRO A 241 13.44 6.95 -3.86
N GLU A 242 14.30 7.74 -4.51
CA GLU A 242 13.87 8.86 -5.36
C GLU A 242 13.04 8.38 -6.56
N ALA A 243 13.42 7.26 -7.17
CA ALA A 243 12.67 6.68 -8.28
C ALA A 243 11.31 6.15 -7.83
N TYR A 244 11.24 5.52 -6.66
CA TYR A 244 9.98 5.03 -6.08
C TYR A 244 9.04 6.18 -5.71
N GLU A 245 9.56 7.27 -5.14
CA GLU A 245 8.79 8.47 -4.84
C GLU A 245 8.19 9.06 -6.12
N ASP A 246 9.03 9.25 -7.16
CA ASP A 246 8.61 9.82 -8.43
C ASP A 246 7.58 8.95 -9.15
N GLU A 247 7.77 7.62 -9.13
CA GLU A 247 6.83 6.67 -9.71
C GLU A 247 5.49 6.71 -8.98
N LEU A 248 5.49 6.54 -7.65
CA LEU A 248 4.26 6.52 -6.86
C LEU A 248 3.50 7.84 -7.02
N ARG A 249 4.20 8.98 -6.95
CA ARG A 249 3.59 10.29 -7.16
C ARG A 249 3.01 10.43 -8.56
N THR A 250 3.68 9.89 -9.58
CA THR A 250 3.20 9.89 -10.97
C THR A 250 1.95 9.02 -11.14
N ILE A 251 1.87 7.89 -10.45
CA ILE A 251 0.69 7.02 -10.45
C ILE A 251 -0.49 7.72 -9.77
N VAL A 252 -0.27 8.27 -8.57
CA VAL A 252 -1.28 8.98 -7.76
C VAL A 252 -1.89 10.16 -8.54
N LYS A 253 -1.05 10.97 -9.21
CA LYS A 253 -1.52 12.11 -10.02
C LYS A 253 -2.42 11.72 -11.18
N ALA A 254 -2.33 10.49 -11.67
CA ALA A 254 -3.03 10.04 -12.87
C ALA A 254 -4.37 9.35 -12.57
N VAL A 255 -4.75 9.21 -11.30
CA VAL A 255 -6.05 8.65 -10.87
C VAL A 255 -7.21 9.60 -11.24
N ARG A 256 -8.36 9.03 -11.64
CA ARG A 256 -9.58 9.75 -12.06
C ARG A 256 -10.86 9.02 -11.64
#